data_AF-A0A1Z4BUS3-F1
#
_entry.id   AF-A0A1Z4BUS3-F1
#
_cell.length_a   1.000
_cell.length_b   1.000
_cell.length_c   1.000
_cell.angle_alpha   90.00
_cell.angle_beta   90.00
_cell.angle_gamma   90.00
#
_symmetry.space_group_name_H-M   'P 1'
#
loop_
_entity.id
_entity.type
_entity.pdbx_description
1 polymer ?
#
loop_
_entity_poly.entity_id
_entity_poly.type
_entity_poly.pdbx_seq_one_letter_code
_entity_poly.pdbx_strand_id
1 'polypeptide(L)'
;MNYFINFLTVLANATHLLAANNARLYLLLSAVGLVSGAALWFASNVFGQLFYKPYRLTWGQHCLCGVLAMMMTLCIPLFAASTYLKPSFEAIISVWRDQLSNDRTWQYEQFNRQYYAVKKQGHEDFSHSPPPEQGGKSMPLTHPETIVSTSKMTAEAALENFRQNFPLLAIIINTSANLSAEAVSKDVQAYFKEHPNGTYPHAQGIQLAAAQLYTQLAPQIIRLIWLTRIGITGFIVLNYLLCLLWIGLSALKQIRIHSAHFK
;
A
#
# COMPACT_ATOMS: atom_id res chain seq x y z
N MET A 1 -0.38 12.20 -8.30
CA MET A 1 0.01 11.34 -7.16
C MET A 1 -0.98 10.17 -7.10
N ASN A 2 -0.55 8.95 -7.43
CA ASN A 2 -1.47 7.84 -7.70
C ASN A 2 -1.68 6.94 -6.47
N TYR A 3 -2.40 7.43 -5.46
CA TYR A 3 -2.85 6.65 -4.30
C TYR A 3 -3.41 5.28 -4.71
N PHE A 4 -4.23 5.29 -5.76
CA PHE A 4 -4.85 4.10 -6.33
C PHE A 4 -3.84 3.11 -6.89
N ILE A 5 -2.82 3.57 -7.63
CA ILE A 5 -1.78 2.69 -8.18
C ILE A 5 -0.99 2.04 -7.05
N ASN A 6 -0.62 2.78 -6.00
CA ASN A 6 0.11 2.21 -4.88
C ASN A 6 -0.68 1.11 -4.16
N PHE A 7 -1.99 1.30 -3.99
CA PHE A 7 -2.86 0.28 -3.43
C PHE A 7 -2.98 -0.95 -4.36
N LEU A 8 -3.12 -0.73 -5.67
CA LEU A 8 -3.12 -1.83 -6.64
C LEU A 8 -1.80 -2.60 -6.64
N THR A 9 -0.66 -1.92 -6.55
CA THR A 9 0.66 -2.58 -6.45
C THR A 9 0.77 -3.46 -5.22
N VAL A 10 0.28 -2.99 -4.06
CA VAL A 10 0.21 -3.80 -2.83
C VAL A 10 -0.65 -5.04 -3.04
N LEU A 11 -1.84 -4.88 -3.60
CA LEU A 11 -2.75 -5.99 -3.85
C LEU A 11 -2.21 -7.00 -4.89
N ALA A 12 -1.55 -6.49 -5.93
CA ALA A 12 -0.90 -7.32 -6.94
C ALA A 12 0.25 -8.12 -6.34
N ASN A 13 1.11 -7.50 -5.54
CA ASN A 13 2.19 -8.18 -4.82
C ASN A 13 1.64 -9.22 -3.84
N ALA A 14 0.59 -8.91 -3.08
CA ALA A 14 -0.06 -9.87 -2.19
C ALA A 14 -0.63 -11.08 -2.96
N THR A 15 -1.22 -10.84 -4.13
CA THR A 15 -1.75 -11.91 -5.01
C THR A 15 -0.62 -12.76 -5.59
N HIS A 16 0.46 -12.12 -6.04
CA HIS A 16 1.66 -12.80 -6.51
C HIS A 16 2.27 -13.67 -5.40
N LEU A 17 2.34 -13.17 -4.17
CA LEU A 17 2.83 -13.93 -3.02
C LEU A 17 1.95 -15.14 -2.69
N LEU A 18 0.62 -15.01 -2.80
CA LEU A 18 -0.28 -16.16 -2.65
C LEU A 18 -0.03 -17.20 -3.75
N ALA A 19 0.07 -16.77 -5.01
CA ALA A 19 0.30 -17.67 -6.15
C ALA A 19 1.67 -18.36 -6.07
N ALA A 20 2.72 -17.65 -5.66
CA ALA A 20 4.07 -18.18 -5.52
C ALA A 20 4.20 -19.15 -4.35
N ASN A 21 3.60 -18.84 -3.19
CA ASN A 21 3.71 -19.68 -2.00
C ASN A 21 2.72 -20.86 -2.01
N ASN A 22 1.56 -20.72 -2.65
CA ASN A 22 0.53 -21.76 -2.65
C ASN A 22 -0.31 -21.71 -3.94
N ALA A 23 0.32 -22.06 -5.07
CA ALA A 23 -0.32 -22.10 -6.38
C ALA A 23 -1.59 -22.96 -6.43
N ARG A 24 -1.60 -24.11 -5.71
CA ARG A 24 -2.78 -24.98 -5.63
C ARG A 24 -3.96 -24.26 -5.00
N LEU A 25 -3.76 -23.62 -3.84
CA LEU A 25 -4.80 -22.84 -3.18
C LEU A 25 -5.29 -21.69 -4.07
N TYR A 26 -4.36 -20.97 -4.72
CA TYR A 26 -4.72 -19.90 -5.65
C TYR A 26 -5.63 -20.40 -6.78
N LEU A 27 -5.25 -21.49 -7.46
CA LEU A 27 -6.05 -22.09 -8.53
C LEU A 27 -7.43 -22.56 -8.03
N LEU A 28 -7.48 -23.17 -6.84
CA LEU A 28 -8.73 -23.64 -6.23
C LEU A 28 -9.66 -22.45 -5.91
N LEU A 29 -9.12 -21.37 -5.36
CA LEU A 29 -9.88 -20.14 -5.10
C LEU A 29 -10.37 -19.46 -6.37
N SER A 30 -9.56 -19.44 -7.43
CA SER A 30 -9.98 -18.96 -8.74
C SER A 30 -11.11 -19.82 -9.32
N ALA A 31 -11.02 -21.16 -9.20
CA ALA A 31 -12.08 -22.07 -9.62
C ALA A 31 -13.37 -21.88 -8.82
N VAL A 32 -13.28 -21.72 -7.49
CA VAL A 32 -14.42 -21.39 -6.62
C VAL A 32 -15.04 -20.06 -7.02
N GLY A 33 -14.21 -19.06 -7.35
CA GLY A 33 -14.63 -17.76 -7.88
C GLY A 33 -15.43 -17.88 -9.17
N LEU A 34 -14.92 -18.66 -10.13
CA LEU A 34 -15.58 -18.93 -11.41
C LEU A 34 -16.94 -19.61 -11.20
N VAL A 35 -16.96 -20.69 -10.42
CA VAL A 35 -18.18 -21.47 -10.15
C VAL A 35 -19.22 -20.62 -9.42
N SER A 36 -18.79 -19.85 -8.43
CA SER A 36 -19.68 -18.95 -7.67
C SER A 36 -20.21 -17.81 -8.54
N GLY A 37 -19.37 -17.21 -9.40
CA GLY A 37 -19.79 -16.21 -10.36
C GLY A 37 -20.82 -16.76 -11.36
N ALA A 38 -20.57 -17.93 -11.93
CA ALA A 38 -21.50 -18.60 -12.83
C ALA A 38 -22.83 -18.96 -12.14
N ALA A 39 -22.78 -19.47 -10.91
CA ALA A 39 -23.96 -19.78 -10.12
C ALA A 39 -24.80 -18.53 -9.81
N LEU A 40 -24.17 -17.41 -9.45
CA LEU A 40 -24.86 -16.14 -9.21
C LEU A 40 -25.45 -15.53 -10.48
N TRP A 41 -24.79 -15.67 -11.62
CA TRP A 41 -25.35 -15.28 -12.90
C TRP A 41 -26.59 -16.13 -13.22
N PHE A 42 -26.49 -17.45 -13.07
CA PHE A 42 -27.64 -18.35 -13.25
C PHE A 42 -28.79 -18.02 -12.30
N ALA A 43 -28.50 -17.80 -11.02
CA ALA A 43 -29.49 -17.40 -10.02
C ALA A 43 -30.17 -16.07 -10.39
N SER A 44 -29.43 -15.10 -10.93
CA SER A 44 -30.00 -13.83 -11.42
C SER A 44 -30.98 -14.04 -12.57
N ASN A 45 -30.72 -15.02 -13.44
CA ASN A 45 -31.64 -15.38 -14.52
C ASN A 45 -32.97 -15.93 -13.99
N VAL A 46 -32.91 -16.77 -12.95
CA VAL A 46 -34.10 -17.33 -12.29
C VAL A 46 -34.81 -16.28 -11.42
N PHE A 47 -34.07 -15.35 -10.81
CA PHE A 47 -34.60 -14.37 -9.86
C PHE A 47 -35.74 -13.52 -10.44
N GLY A 48 -35.62 -13.05 -11.68
CA GLY A 48 -36.68 -12.27 -12.31
C GLY A 48 -37.98 -13.06 -12.51
N GLN A 49 -37.88 -14.38 -12.69
CA GLN A 49 -39.03 -15.27 -12.85
C GLN A 49 -39.82 -15.48 -11.55
N LEU A 50 -39.20 -15.19 -10.38
CA LEU A 50 -39.88 -15.23 -9.08
C LEU A 50 -40.99 -14.15 -9.00
N PHE A 51 -40.81 -13.02 -9.67
CA PHE A 51 -41.81 -11.95 -9.71
C PHE A 51 -42.79 -12.12 -10.86
N TYR A 52 -42.31 -12.56 -12.03
CA TYR A 52 -43.12 -12.75 -13.24
C TYR A 52 -42.60 -13.93 -14.06
N LYS A 53 -43.33 -15.05 -14.09
CA LYS A 53 -42.89 -16.29 -14.78
C LYS A 53 -42.41 -16.10 -16.24
N PRO A 54 -43.06 -15.25 -17.07
CA PRO A 54 -42.60 -15.02 -18.45
C PRO A 54 -41.38 -14.10 -18.56
N TYR A 55 -40.92 -13.52 -17.45
CA TYR A 55 -39.81 -12.58 -17.45
C TYR A 55 -38.55 -13.25 -18.01
N ARG A 56 -37.89 -12.54 -18.92
CA ARG A 56 -36.58 -12.90 -19.44
C ARG A 56 -35.66 -11.71 -19.27
N LEU A 57 -34.41 -11.99 -18.91
CA LEU A 57 -33.40 -10.94 -18.79
C LEU A 57 -33.15 -10.32 -20.16
N THR A 58 -32.98 -9.01 -20.15
CA THR A 58 -32.52 -8.27 -21.31
C THR A 58 -31.02 -8.47 -21.53
N TRP A 59 -30.53 -8.23 -22.75
CA TRP A 59 -29.10 -8.29 -23.06
C TRP A 59 -28.24 -7.45 -22.11
N GLY A 60 -28.68 -6.23 -21.78
CA GLY A 60 -27.97 -5.35 -20.84
C GLY A 60 -27.83 -5.95 -19.43
N GLN A 61 -28.85 -6.66 -18.96
CA GLN A 61 -28.80 -7.34 -17.66
C GLN A 61 -27.91 -8.58 -17.70
N HIS A 62 -27.92 -9.35 -18.80
CA HIS A 62 -26.96 -10.44 -18.99
C HIS A 62 -25.52 -9.94 -19.00
N CYS A 63 -25.24 -8.84 -19.70
CA CYS A 63 -23.90 -8.22 -19.69
C CYS A 63 -23.48 -7.79 -18.28
N LEU A 64 -24.37 -7.14 -17.53
CA LEU A 64 -24.08 -6.73 -16.14
C LEU A 64 -23.80 -7.95 -15.25
N CYS A 65 -24.67 -8.97 -15.27
CA CYS A 65 -24.44 -10.20 -14.51
C CYS A 65 -23.12 -10.88 -14.88
N GLY A 66 -22.77 -10.91 -16.17
CA GLY A 66 -21.49 -11.45 -16.65
C GLY A 66 -20.29 -10.68 -16.10
N VAL A 67 -20.34 -9.34 -16.10
CA VAL A 67 -19.30 -8.49 -15.49
C VAL A 67 -19.18 -8.78 -13.99
N LEU A 68 -20.30 -8.88 -13.26
CA LEU A 68 -20.28 -9.19 -11.83
C LEU A 68 -19.76 -10.61 -11.53
N ALA A 69 -20.03 -11.58 -12.40
CA ALA A 69 -19.49 -12.93 -12.29
C ALA A 69 -17.96 -12.92 -12.47
N MET A 70 -17.45 -12.15 -13.44
CA MET A 70 -16.01 -11.97 -13.64
C MET A 70 -15.37 -11.26 -12.43
N MET A 71 -16.00 -10.22 -11.91
CA MET A 71 -15.54 -9.53 -10.71
C MET A 71 -15.48 -10.48 -9.50
N MET A 72 -16.49 -11.33 -9.29
CA MET A 72 -16.48 -12.35 -8.24
C MET A 72 -15.27 -13.28 -8.37
N THR A 73 -14.96 -13.70 -9.59
CA THR A 73 -13.82 -14.58 -9.88
C THR A 73 -12.48 -13.96 -9.48
N LEU A 74 -12.34 -12.64 -9.62
CA LEU A 74 -11.15 -11.90 -9.20
C LEU A 74 -11.13 -11.61 -7.70
N CYS A 75 -12.28 -11.32 -7.11
CA CYS A 75 -12.37 -10.92 -5.71
C CYS A 75 -12.12 -12.06 -4.71
N ILE A 76 -12.48 -13.30 -5.01
CA ILE A 76 -12.22 -14.44 -4.09
C ILE A 76 -10.71 -14.65 -3.84
N PRO A 77 -9.85 -14.83 -4.87
CA PRO A 77 -8.43 -14.98 -4.63
C PRO A 77 -7.82 -13.71 -4.03
N LEU A 78 -8.33 -12.52 -4.37
CA LEU A 78 -7.89 -11.26 -3.75
C LEU A 78 -8.22 -11.20 -2.25
N PHE A 79 -9.39 -11.70 -1.85
CA PHE A 79 -9.81 -11.79 -0.45
C PHE A 79 -8.87 -12.70 0.36
N ALA A 80 -8.46 -13.83 -0.22
CA ALA A 80 -7.50 -14.72 0.41
C ALA A 80 -6.08 -14.12 0.43
N ALA A 81 -5.68 -13.50 -0.69
CA ALA A 81 -4.39 -12.84 -0.84
C ALA A 81 -4.18 -11.71 0.16
N SER A 82 -5.25 -11.13 0.72
CA SER A 82 -5.13 -10.11 1.76
C SER A 82 -4.32 -10.59 2.98
N THR A 83 -4.23 -11.89 3.24
CA THR A 83 -3.33 -12.46 4.28
C THR A 83 -1.85 -12.15 4.04
N TYR A 84 -1.44 -11.94 2.78
CA TYR A 84 -0.09 -11.60 2.37
C TYR A 84 0.17 -10.09 2.32
N LEU A 85 -0.73 -9.26 2.86
CA LEU A 85 -0.52 -7.81 2.92
C LEU A 85 0.75 -7.45 3.69
N LYS A 86 1.03 -8.08 4.83
CA LYS A 86 2.25 -7.82 5.62
C LYS A 86 3.53 -8.03 4.79
N PRO A 87 3.82 -9.23 4.24
CA PRO A 87 5.02 -9.43 3.45
C PRO A 87 5.03 -8.56 2.18
N SER A 88 3.87 -8.22 1.62
CA SER A 88 3.78 -7.28 0.50
C SER A 88 4.25 -5.87 0.87
N PHE A 89 3.81 -5.33 2.02
CA PHE A 89 4.28 -4.03 2.49
C PHE A 89 5.76 -4.06 2.84
N GLU A 90 6.21 -5.16 3.45
CA GLU A 90 7.62 -5.30 3.81
C GLU A 90 8.52 -5.28 2.56
N ALA A 91 8.11 -5.98 1.50
CA ALA A 91 8.81 -5.94 0.22
C ALA A 91 8.84 -4.53 -0.38
N ILE A 92 7.74 -3.78 -0.32
CA ILE A 92 7.69 -2.40 -0.83
C ILE A 92 8.64 -1.48 -0.05
N ILE A 93 8.63 -1.56 1.29
CA ILE A 93 9.54 -0.77 2.13
C ILE A 93 11.00 -1.14 1.84
N SER A 94 11.32 -2.42 1.66
CA SER A 94 12.67 -2.87 1.31
C SER A 94 13.12 -2.31 -0.05
N VAL A 95 12.29 -2.46 -1.08
CA VAL A 95 12.60 -1.95 -2.43
C VAL A 95 12.77 -0.44 -2.40
N TRP A 96 11.89 0.29 -1.70
CA TRP A 96 12.01 1.73 -1.53
C TRP A 96 13.31 2.12 -0.83
N ARG A 97 13.66 1.46 0.28
CA ARG A 97 14.90 1.70 1.03
C ARG A 97 16.11 1.55 0.10
N ASP A 98 16.14 0.47 -0.68
CA ASP A 98 17.25 0.17 -1.57
C ASP A 98 17.32 1.16 -2.74
N GLN A 99 16.17 1.58 -3.29
CA GLN A 99 16.11 2.62 -4.32
C GLN A 99 16.60 3.96 -3.79
N LEU A 100 16.13 4.41 -2.62
CA LEU A 100 16.53 5.68 -2.02
C LEU A 100 18.01 5.69 -1.63
N SER A 101 18.52 4.56 -1.13
CA SER A 101 19.94 4.39 -0.78
C SER A 101 20.86 4.39 -2.00
N ASN A 102 20.33 4.25 -3.21
CA ASN A 102 21.09 4.32 -4.47
C ASN A 102 20.77 5.59 -5.30
N ASP A 103 19.84 6.43 -4.83
CA ASP A 103 19.49 7.69 -5.49
C ASP A 103 20.56 8.76 -5.21
N ARG A 104 21.46 8.93 -6.17
CA ARG A 104 22.55 9.91 -6.10
C ARG A 104 22.05 11.35 -6.05
N THR A 105 20.93 11.65 -6.71
CA THR A 105 20.36 13.00 -6.74
C THR A 105 19.84 13.36 -5.36
N TRP A 106 19.02 12.48 -4.78
CA TRP A 106 18.51 12.66 -3.43
C TRP A 106 19.64 12.75 -2.39
N GLN A 107 20.66 11.90 -2.49
CA GLN A 107 21.83 11.94 -1.61
C GLN A 107 22.59 13.25 -1.69
N TYR A 108 22.82 13.78 -2.89
CA TYR A 108 23.49 15.06 -3.08
C TYR A 108 22.68 16.22 -2.48
N GLU A 109 21.37 16.24 -2.69
CA GLU A 109 20.49 17.24 -2.10
C GLU A 109 20.47 17.20 -0.57
N GLN A 110 20.42 15.99 0.00
CA GLN A 110 20.47 15.83 1.46
C GLN A 110 21.83 16.19 2.03
N PHE A 111 22.93 15.79 1.37
CA PHE A 111 24.27 16.18 1.76
C PHE A 111 24.41 17.71 1.80
N ASN A 112 23.89 18.40 0.78
CA ASN A 112 23.96 19.86 0.75
C ASN A 112 23.17 20.49 1.93
N ARG A 113 21.95 20.03 2.17
CA ARG A 113 21.14 20.49 3.31
C ARG A 113 21.82 20.24 4.66
N GLN A 114 22.40 19.06 4.84
CA GLN A 114 23.08 18.67 6.08
C GLN A 114 24.35 19.50 6.28
N TYR A 115 25.17 19.68 5.25
CA TYR A 115 26.40 20.47 5.32
C TYR A 115 26.13 21.86 5.91
N TYR A 116 25.14 22.58 5.36
CA TYR A 116 24.80 23.92 5.85
C TYR A 116 24.14 23.91 7.23
N ALA A 117 23.35 22.88 7.56
CA ALA A 117 22.78 22.73 8.89
C ALA A 117 23.87 22.51 9.96
N VAL A 118 24.85 21.64 9.69
CA VAL A 118 25.98 21.38 10.58
C VAL A 118 26.86 22.63 10.71
N LYS A 119 27.17 23.28 9.59
CA LYS A 119 27.95 24.53 9.62
C LYS A 119 27.29 25.62 10.46
N LYS A 120 25.95 25.69 10.43
CA LYS A 120 25.18 26.63 11.24
C LYS A 120 25.18 26.30 12.74
N GLN A 121 25.36 25.05 13.12
CA GLN A 121 25.44 24.65 14.54
C GLN A 121 26.72 25.16 15.21
N GLY A 122 27.82 25.32 14.45
CA GLY A 122 29.07 25.88 14.95
C GLY A 122 29.89 24.94 15.85
N HIS A 123 29.55 23.66 15.92
CA HIS A 123 30.31 22.66 16.70
C HIS A 123 31.52 22.10 15.95
N GLU A 124 31.49 22.10 14.62
CA GLU A 124 32.50 21.42 13.80
C GLU A 124 33.44 22.41 13.10
N ASP A 125 34.67 21.98 12.82
CA ASP A 125 35.64 22.74 12.02
C ASP A 125 35.54 22.40 10.52
N PHE A 126 35.18 23.40 9.72
CA PHE A 126 35.06 23.30 8.27
C PHE A 126 36.30 23.77 7.49
N SER A 127 37.40 24.09 8.16
CA SER A 127 38.64 24.59 7.53
C SER A 127 39.15 23.72 6.37
N HIS A 128 38.95 22.40 6.46
CA HIS A 128 39.37 21.40 5.46
C HIS A 128 38.20 20.74 4.72
N SER A 129 36.98 21.22 4.90
CA SER A 129 35.78 20.70 4.25
C SER A 129 35.10 21.83 3.49
N PRO A 130 35.48 22.10 2.23
CA PRO A 130 34.88 23.18 1.45
C PRO A 130 33.39 22.90 1.16
N PRO A 131 32.59 23.94 0.86
CA PRO A 131 31.18 23.78 0.50
C PRO A 131 30.95 22.83 -0.69
N PRO A 132 29.78 22.18 -0.76
CA PRO A 132 29.44 21.28 -1.87
C PRO A 132 29.52 21.95 -3.25
N GLU A 133 29.13 23.23 -3.34
CA GLU A 133 29.17 24.01 -4.59
C GLU A 133 30.61 24.26 -5.09
N GLN A 134 31.60 24.12 -4.21
CA GLN A 134 33.04 24.23 -4.53
C GLN A 134 33.69 22.86 -4.75
N GLY A 135 32.91 21.79 -4.85
CA GLY A 135 33.40 20.42 -5.02
C GLY A 135 33.70 19.68 -3.71
N GLY A 136 33.27 20.21 -2.57
CA GLY A 136 33.32 19.51 -1.29
C GLY A 136 32.51 18.20 -1.32
N LYS A 137 33.09 17.11 -0.81
CA LYS A 137 32.49 15.76 -0.80
C LYS A 137 32.29 15.19 0.60
N SER A 138 32.67 15.93 1.63
CA SER A 138 32.61 15.51 3.02
C SER A 138 32.24 16.69 3.91
N MET A 139 31.68 16.37 5.08
CA MET A 139 31.50 17.32 6.17
C MET A 139 32.11 16.72 7.44
N PRO A 140 32.65 17.55 8.33
CA PRO A 140 33.14 17.11 9.63
C PRO A 140 31.97 16.58 10.47
N LEU A 141 32.19 15.41 11.10
CA LEU A 141 31.24 14.73 11.98
C LEU A 141 32.00 14.18 13.20
N THR A 142 32.69 15.06 13.93
CA THR A 142 33.53 14.70 15.07
C THR A 142 32.76 14.73 16.39
N HIS A 143 31.70 15.55 16.47
CA HIS A 143 30.92 15.73 17.68
C HIS A 143 29.68 14.81 17.69
N PRO A 144 29.37 14.14 18.81
CA PRO A 144 28.18 13.28 18.92
C PRO A 144 26.87 14.01 18.60
N GLU A 145 26.74 15.28 19.00
CA GLU A 145 25.53 16.07 18.74
C GLU A 145 25.31 16.30 17.25
N THR A 146 26.39 16.56 16.51
CA THR A 146 26.35 16.70 15.06
C THR A 146 25.99 15.39 14.37
N ILE A 147 26.53 14.26 14.82
CA ILE A 147 26.19 12.93 14.28
C ILE A 147 24.71 12.63 14.50
N VAL A 148 24.19 12.85 15.71
CA VAL A 148 22.77 12.62 16.01
C VAL A 148 21.89 13.55 15.18
N SER A 149 22.26 14.83 15.06
CA SER A 149 21.50 15.81 14.29
C SER A 149 21.45 15.47 12.80
N THR A 150 22.58 15.13 12.19
CA THR A 150 22.64 14.74 10.77
C THR A 150 21.89 13.44 10.50
N SER A 151 22.06 12.44 11.35
CA SER A 151 21.34 11.16 11.26
C SER A 151 19.83 11.35 11.36
N LYS A 152 19.39 12.23 12.26
CA LYS A 152 17.98 12.60 12.39
C LYS A 152 17.47 13.28 11.12
N MET A 153 18.21 14.26 10.59
CA MET A 153 17.84 14.93 9.33
C MET A 153 17.71 13.94 8.17
N THR A 154 18.65 12.99 8.02
CA THR A 154 18.56 11.94 6.99
C THR A 154 17.31 11.10 7.15
N ALA A 155 17.04 10.63 8.37
CA ALA A 155 15.94 9.73 8.63
C ALA A 155 14.57 10.43 8.46
N GLU A 156 14.44 11.69 8.90
CA GLU A 156 13.25 12.50 8.66
C GLU A 156 13.05 12.80 7.16
N ALA A 157 14.13 13.13 6.43
CA ALA A 157 14.07 13.33 4.99
C ALA A 157 13.67 12.04 4.24
N ALA A 158 14.13 10.88 4.70
CA ALA A 158 13.73 9.58 4.16
C ALA A 158 12.25 9.31 4.42
N LEU A 159 11.75 9.54 5.64
CA LEU A 159 10.32 9.40 5.95
C LEU A 159 9.46 10.33 5.08
N GLU A 160 9.90 11.56 4.85
CA GLU A 160 9.19 12.49 3.96
C GLU A 160 9.19 12.01 2.50
N ASN A 161 10.32 11.50 2.01
CA ASN A 161 10.39 10.87 0.69
C ASN A 161 9.43 9.67 0.59
N PHE A 162 9.33 8.84 1.63
CA PHE A 162 8.38 7.73 1.67
C PHE A 162 6.92 8.23 1.57
N ARG A 163 6.57 9.30 2.29
CA ARG A 163 5.22 9.88 2.25
C ARG A 163 4.85 10.41 0.87
N GLN A 164 5.80 11.01 0.16
CA GLN A 164 5.59 11.55 -1.18
C GLN A 164 5.42 10.44 -2.22
N ASN A 165 6.20 9.37 -2.13
CA ASN A 165 6.14 8.25 -3.08
C ASN A 165 5.00 7.26 -2.76
N PHE A 166 4.69 7.06 -1.48
CA PHE A 166 3.72 6.08 -0.97
C PHE A 166 2.68 6.71 -0.02
N PRO A 167 1.91 7.72 -0.45
CA PRO A 167 1.06 8.49 0.45
C PRO A 167 -0.07 7.66 1.07
N LEU A 168 -0.62 6.68 0.35
CA LEU A 168 -1.62 5.77 0.89
C LEU A 168 -1.04 4.88 2.00
N LEU A 169 0.18 4.38 1.81
CA LEU A 169 0.87 3.56 2.82
C LEU A 169 1.18 4.40 4.05
N ALA A 170 1.68 5.62 3.84
CA ALA A 170 1.98 6.55 4.92
C ALA A 170 0.76 6.88 5.78
N ILE A 171 -0.43 7.02 5.16
CA ILE A 171 -1.69 7.21 5.89
C ILE A 171 -2.04 5.96 6.69
N ILE A 172 -1.92 4.76 6.10
CA ILE A 172 -2.26 3.49 6.77
C ILE A 172 -1.39 3.25 8.00
N ILE A 173 -0.08 3.43 7.87
CA ILE A 173 0.88 3.20 8.96
C ILE A 173 1.00 4.40 9.90
N ASN A 174 0.28 5.49 9.60
CA ASN A 174 0.34 6.75 10.33
C ASN A 174 1.78 7.24 10.52
N THR A 175 2.53 7.33 9.42
CA THR A 175 3.93 7.75 9.46
C THR A 175 4.04 9.16 10.04
N SER A 176 4.51 9.27 11.27
CA SER A 176 4.91 10.55 11.85
C SER A 176 6.14 11.05 11.10
N ALA A 177 6.10 12.31 10.65
CA ALA A 177 7.25 12.93 9.97
C ALA A 177 8.49 13.05 10.88
N ASN A 178 8.28 12.97 12.20
CA ASN A 178 9.32 13.17 13.18
C ASN A 178 9.72 11.82 13.79
N LEU A 179 10.99 11.48 13.67
CA LEU A 179 11.64 10.48 14.52
C LEU A 179 12.00 11.13 15.85
N SER A 180 11.82 10.38 16.95
CA SER A 180 12.28 10.88 18.24
C SER A 180 13.81 10.98 18.21
N ALA A 181 14.34 12.10 18.74
CA ALA A 181 15.79 12.26 18.87
C ALA A 181 16.40 11.13 19.70
N GLU A 182 15.63 10.56 20.64
CA GLU A 182 16.00 9.40 21.43
C GLU A 182 16.18 8.13 20.58
N ALA A 183 15.31 7.85 19.60
CA ALA A 183 15.45 6.69 18.72
C ALA A 183 16.72 6.79 17.86
N VAL A 184 17.00 7.99 17.32
CA VAL A 184 18.21 8.24 16.53
C VAL A 184 19.46 8.15 17.41
N SER A 185 19.44 8.76 18.60
CA SER A 185 20.55 8.71 19.55
C SER A 185 20.86 7.28 19.97
N LYS A 186 19.84 6.46 20.24
CA LYS A 186 19.99 5.05 20.58
C LYS A 186 20.61 4.25 19.44
N ASP A 187 20.21 4.49 18.20
CA ASP A 187 20.79 3.82 17.02
C ASP A 187 22.26 4.20 16.81
N VAL A 188 22.59 5.49 16.89
CA VAL A 188 23.97 6.00 16.81
C VAL A 188 24.84 5.38 17.91
N GLN A 189 24.37 5.37 19.15
CA GLN A 189 25.09 4.76 20.27
C GLN A 189 25.30 3.25 20.08
N ALA A 190 24.27 2.54 19.59
CA ALA A 190 24.38 1.12 19.30
C ALA A 190 25.44 0.84 18.21
N TYR A 191 25.44 1.65 17.14
CA TYR A 191 26.42 1.53 16.07
C TYR A 191 27.86 1.71 16.55
N PHE A 192 28.15 2.79 17.30
CA PHE A 192 29.50 3.05 17.79
C PHE A 192 29.95 2.09 18.90
N LYS A 193 29.01 1.47 19.62
CA LYS A 193 29.35 0.38 20.54
C LYS A 193 29.91 -0.84 19.81
N GLU A 194 29.38 -1.14 18.62
CA GLU A 194 29.84 -2.23 17.76
C GLU A 194 31.03 -1.83 16.89
N HIS A 195 31.13 -0.55 16.52
CA HIS A 195 32.16 0.01 15.65
C HIS A 195 32.82 1.25 16.27
N PRO A 196 33.68 1.10 17.31
CA PRO A 196 34.21 2.24 18.07
C PRO A 196 34.99 3.27 17.24
N ASN A 197 35.64 2.81 16.17
CA ASN A 197 36.44 3.63 15.26
C ASN A 197 35.79 3.78 13.87
N GLY A 198 34.53 3.37 13.72
CA GLY A 198 33.81 3.47 12.46
C GLY A 198 33.33 4.89 12.16
N THR A 199 32.84 5.10 10.94
CA THR A 199 32.05 6.28 10.60
C THR A 199 30.59 5.87 10.51
N TYR A 200 29.67 6.65 11.09
CA TYR A 200 28.24 6.36 10.99
C TYR A 200 27.78 6.56 9.54
N PRO A 201 27.34 5.50 8.82
CA PRO A 201 27.05 5.60 7.40
C PRO A 201 25.80 6.42 7.14
N HIS A 202 25.79 7.25 6.10
CA HIS A 202 24.57 7.99 5.71
C HIS A 202 23.39 7.05 5.41
N ALA A 203 23.66 5.88 4.83
CA ALA A 203 22.65 4.84 4.57
C ALA A 203 21.96 4.33 5.85
N GLN A 204 22.61 4.44 7.01
CA GLN A 204 22.05 4.01 8.29
C GLN A 204 20.81 4.83 8.67
N GLY A 205 20.77 6.12 8.34
CA GLY A 205 19.58 6.96 8.55
C GLY A 205 18.37 6.50 7.74
N ILE A 206 18.59 6.03 6.50
CA ILE A 206 17.52 5.44 5.66
C ILE A 206 17.06 4.12 6.24
N GLN A 207 18.00 3.30 6.71
CA GLN A 207 17.70 2.02 7.36
C GLN A 207 16.90 2.22 8.66
N LEU A 208 17.22 3.23 9.46
CA LEU A 208 16.48 3.61 10.65
C LEU A 208 15.05 4.04 10.31
N ALA A 209 14.87 4.85 9.26
CA ALA A 209 13.55 5.20 8.76
C ALA A 209 12.75 3.95 8.32
N ALA A 210 13.37 3.04 7.58
CA ALA A 210 12.73 1.78 7.18
C ALA A 210 12.34 0.92 8.41
N ALA A 211 13.23 0.80 9.40
CA ALA A 211 12.95 0.10 10.66
C ALA A 211 11.72 0.68 11.38
N GLN A 212 11.62 2.01 11.44
CA GLN A 212 10.47 2.70 11.99
C GLN A 212 9.18 2.41 11.21
N LEU A 213 9.24 2.35 9.87
CA LEU A 213 8.08 1.99 9.05
C LEU A 213 7.62 0.56 9.34
N TYR A 214 8.55 -0.40 9.50
CA TYR A 214 8.21 -1.78 9.86
C TYR A 214 7.55 -1.90 11.24
N THR A 215 8.06 -1.19 12.25
CA THR A 215 7.50 -1.22 13.61
C THR A 215 6.10 -0.59 13.66
N GLN A 216 5.88 0.49 12.90
CA GLN A 216 4.56 1.13 12.78
C GLN A 216 3.56 0.31 11.95
N LEU A 217 4.05 -0.44 10.96
CA LEU A 217 3.23 -1.30 10.12
C LEU A 217 2.62 -2.47 10.90
N ALA A 218 3.43 -3.15 11.72
CA ALA A 218 3.04 -4.39 12.41
C ALA A 218 1.67 -4.35 13.13
N PRO A 219 1.37 -3.33 13.98
CA PRO A 219 0.06 -3.25 14.64
C PRO A 219 -1.10 -2.93 13.69
N GLN A 220 -0.84 -2.25 12.57
CA GLN A 220 -1.90 -1.82 11.63
C GLN A 220 -2.30 -2.91 10.63
N ILE A 221 -1.43 -3.90 10.38
CA ILE A 221 -1.67 -4.96 9.40
C ILE A 221 -2.99 -5.70 9.64
N ILE A 222 -3.25 -6.14 10.89
CA ILE A 222 -4.44 -6.95 11.17
C ILE A 222 -5.71 -6.17 10.85
N ARG A 223 -5.74 -4.89 11.24
CA ARG A 223 -6.86 -3.98 10.94
C ARG A 223 -7.01 -3.81 9.43
N LEU A 224 -5.91 -3.63 8.70
CA LEU A 224 -5.95 -3.45 7.26
C LEU A 224 -6.44 -4.70 6.53
N ILE A 225 -5.99 -5.90 6.91
CA ILE A 225 -6.49 -7.18 6.37
C ILE A 225 -8.01 -7.24 6.52
N TRP A 226 -8.51 -6.90 7.71
CA TRP A 226 -9.95 -6.85 7.99
C TRP A 226 -10.68 -5.81 7.13
N LEU A 227 -10.16 -4.59 7.03
CA LEU A 227 -10.75 -3.53 6.21
C LEU A 227 -10.77 -3.90 4.72
N THR A 228 -9.69 -4.48 4.19
CA THR A 228 -9.64 -4.95 2.81
C THR A 228 -10.68 -6.04 2.56
N ARG A 229 -10.83 -6.99 3.49
CA ARG A 229 -11.84 -8.06 3.40
C ARG A 229 -13.26 -7.51 3.43
N ILE A 230 -13.57 -6.62 4.38
CA ILE A 230 -14.88 -5.96 4.45
C ILE A 230 -15.14 -5.14 3.18
N GLY A 231 -14.13 -4.42 2.69
CA GLY A 231 -14.21 -3.62 1.47
C GLY A 231 -14.54 -4.47 0.25
N ILE A 232 -13.82 -5.58 0.05
CA ILE A 232 -14.06 -6.52 -1.06
C ILE A 232 -15.46 -7.13 -0.95
N THR A 233 -15.85 -7.64 0.22
CA THR A 233 -17.17 -8.24 0.43
C THR A 233 -18.29 -7.23 0.23
N GLY A 234 -18.18 -6.05 0.84
CA GLY A 234 -19.17 -4.98 0.72
C GLY A 234 -19.31 -4.49 -0.72
N PHE A 235 -18.20 -4.38 -1.45
CA PHE A 235 -18.20 -4.03 -2.86
C PHE A 235 -18.95 -5.05 -3.72
N ILE A 236 -18.70 -6.35 -3.53
CA ILE A 236 -19.44 -7.41 -4.25
C ILE A 236 -20.92 -7.37 -3.92
N VAL A 237 -21.25 -7.37 -2.61
CA VAL A 237 -22.65 -7.41 -2.14
C VAL A 237 -23.43 -6.21 -2.67
N LEU A 238 -22.87 -5.00 -2.57
CA LEU A 238 -23.52 -3.79 -3.07
C LEU A 238 -23.81 -3.88 -4.58
N ASN A 239 -22.84 -4.32 -5.38
CA ASN A 239 -23.02 -4.41 -6.83
C ASN A 239 -24.07 -5.47 -7.21
N TYR A 240 -24.08 -6.64 -6.56
CA TYR A 240 -25.12 -7.64 -6.79
C TYR A 240 -26.49 -7.16 -6.33
N LEU A 241 -26.60 -6.45 -5.20
CA LEU A 241 -27.86 -5.86 -4.74
C LEU A 241 -28.43 -4.88 -5.77
N LEU A 242 -27.59 -4.00 -6.33
CA LEU A 242 -28.01 -3.06 -7.36
C LEU A 242 -28.48 -3.79 -8.64
N CYS A 243 -27.76 -4.84 -9.05
CA CYS A 243 -28.14 -5.66 -10.18
C CYS A 243 -29.48 -6.37 -9.98
N LEU A 244 -29.67 -7.03 -8.83
CA LEU A 244 -30.91 -7.72 -8.50
C LEU A 244 -32.08 -6.75 -8.34
N LEU A 245 -31.86 -5.57 -7.76
CA LEU A 245 -32.87 -4.52 -7.66
C LEU A 245 -33.33 -4.08 -9.05
N TRP A 246 -32.41 -3.87 -9.98
CA TRP A 246 -32.74 -3.51 -11.35
C TRP A 246 -33.54 -4.61 -12.08
N ILE A 247 -33.15 -5.87 -11.91
CA ILE A 247 -33.90 -7.03 -12.44
C ILE A 247 -35.31 -7.08 -11.86
N GLY A 248 -35.44 -6.98 -10.54
CA GLY A 248 -36.74 -7.02 -9.84
C GLY A 248 -37.67 -5.89 -10.27
N LEU A 249 -37.18 -4.64 -10.31
CA LEU A 249 -37.97 -3.49 -10.77
C LEU A 249 -38.41 -3.64 -12.24
N SER A 250 -37.54 -4.20 -13.09
CA SER A 250 -37.86 -4.44 -14.50
C SER A 250 -38.96 -5.51 -14.67
N ALA A 251 -38.91 -6.57 -13.86
CA ALA A 251 -39.95 -7.60 -13.84
C ALA A 251 -41.31 -7.03 -13.37
N LEU A 252 -41.32 -6.25 -12.27
CA LEU A 252 -42.53 -5.61 -11.75
C LEU A 252 -43.16 -4.64 -12.77
N LYS A 253 -42.34 -3.89 -13.51
CA LYS A 253 -42.82 -2.99 -14.57
C LYS A 253 -43.55 -3.76 -15.68
N GLN A 254 -43.05 -4.93 -16.08
CA GLN A 254 -43.70 -5.76 -17.10
C GLN A 254 -45.06 -6.29 -16.62
N ILE A 255 -45.18 -6.68 -15.35
CA ILE A 255 -46.47 -7.08 -14.76
C ILE A 255 -47.49 -5.95 -14.88
N ARG A 256 -47.10 -4.72 -14.50
CA ARG A 256 -48.01 -3.55 -14.52
C ARG A 256 -48.54 -3.27 -15.93
N ILE A 257 -47.68 -3.31 -16.95
CA ILE A 257 -48.07 -3.10 -18.35
C ILE A 257 -49.06 -4.20 -18.80
N HIS A 258 -48.76 -5.47 -18.49
CA HIS A 258 -49.62 -6.58 -18.87
C HIS A 258 -50.99 -6.50 -18.19
N SER A 259 -51.05 -6.15 -16.91
CA SER A 259 -52.32 -5.98 -16.18
C SER A 259 -53.18 -4.79 -16.66
N ALA A 260 -52.56 -3.75 -17.22
CA ALA A 260 -53.27 -2.57 -17.70
C ALA A 260 -53.96 -2.78 -19.06
N HIS A 261 -53.50 -3.75 -19.86
CA HIS A 261 -54.12 -4.13 -21.13
C HIS A 261 -55.33 -5.06 -20.99
N PHE A 262 -55.58 -5.59 -19.79
CA PHE A 262 -56.73 -6.46 -19.49
C PHE A 262 -57.86 -5.75 -18.73
N LYS A 263 -57.84 -4.42 -18.66
CA LYS A 263 -58.95 -3.58 -18.21
C LYS A 263 -59.57 -2.85 -19.39
#